data_AF-A0A081BKJ1-F1
#
_entry.id   AF-A0A081BKJ1-F1
#
_cell.length_a   1.000
_cell.length_b   1.000
_cell.length_c   1.000
_cell.angle_alpha   90.00
_cell.angle_beta   90.00
_cell.angle_gamma   90.00
#
_symmetry.space_group_name_H-M   'P 1'
#
loop_
_entity.id
_entity.type
_entity.pdbx_description
1 polymer ?
#
loop_
_entity_poly.entity_id
_entity_poly.type
_entity_poly.pdbx_seq_one_letter_code
_entity_poly.pdbx_strand_id
1 'polypeptide(L)'
;MAYVDQRSKYNQSLGQSIEKRPSVINQRNRIGDFEMDTVVGPRGHSKAVLLTLLDRKSRFLWANQLKDRTAATVNEALTKFLTTFKRPGFI
;
A
#
# COMPACT_ATOMS: atom_id res chain seq x y z
N MET A 1 26.90 11.82 7.12
CA MET A 1 25.76 11.84 8.06
C MET A 1 25.01 10.53 7.92
N ALA A 2 25.03 9.67 8.94
CA ALA A 2 24.25 8.44 8.93
C ALA A 2 22.78 8.78 9.20
N TYR A 3 21.90 8.46 8.25
CA TYR A 3 20.46 8.57 8.43
C TYR A 3 20.05 7.57 9.51
N VAL A 4 19.72 8.07 10.71
CA VAL A 4 19.26 7.22 11.81
C VAL A 4 17.89 6.66 11.41
N ASP A 5 17.84 5.37 11.12
CA ASP A 5 16.60 4.67 10.79
C ASP A 5 15.69 4.59 12.02
N GLN A 6 14.75 5.53 12.14
CA GLN A 6 13.74 5.57 13.21
C GLN A 6 12.85 4.32 13.26
N ARG A 7 12.91 3.43 12.26
CA ARG A 7 12.06 2.23 12.15
C ARG A 7 12.48 1.09 13.09
N SER A 8 13.68 1.12 13.68
CA SER A 8 14.15 0.06 14.59
C SER A 8 13.36 -0.01 15.92
N LYS A 9 12.53 0.99 16.25
CA LYS A 9 11.79 1.06 17.53
C LYS A 9 10.67 0.03 17.69
N TYR A 10 10.23 -0.64 16.62
CA TYR A 10 8.97 -1.41 16.64
C TYR A 10 9.08 -2.94 16.48
N ASN A 11 10.29 -3.52 16.45
CA ASN A 11 10.53 -5.00 16.36
C ASN A 11 9.73 -5.73 15.26
N GLN A 12 9.24 -5.04 14.24
CA GLN A 12 8.54 -5.63 13.10
C GLN A 12 9.56 -5.96 12.01
N SER A 13 9.42 -7.10 11.34
CA SER A 13 10.20 -7.36 10.12
C SER A 13 9.81 -6.29 9.09
N LEU A 14 10.74 -5.38 8.78
CA LEU A 14 10.46 -4.14 8.03
C LEU A 14 10.21 -4.36 6.54
N GLY A 15 10.00 -5.61 6.12
CA GLY A 15 9.98 -6.01 4.72
C GLY A 15 11.27 -5.63 3.99
N GLN A 16 11.27 -5.81 2.67
CA GLN A 16 12.34 -5.32 1.83
C GLN A 16 12.14 -3.83 1.55
N SER A 17 13.18 -3.02 1.75
CA SER A 17 13.13 -1.58 1.44
C SER A 17 12.71 -1.35 -0.01
N ILE A 18 11.90 -0.31 -0.24
CA ILE A 18 11.48 0.10 -1.59
C ILE A 18 12.68 0.45 -2.49
N GLU A 19 13.78 0.92 -1.91
CA GLU A 19 15.03 1.19 -2.63
C GLU A 19 15.68 -0.06 -3.20
N LYS A 20 15.36 -1.24 -2.66
CA LYS A 20 15.86 -2.53 -3.14
C LYS A 20 14.95 -3.18 -4.19
N ARG A 21 13.92 -2.47 -4.69
CA ARG A 21 13.03 -3.01 -5.72
C ARG A 21 13.77 -3.23 -7.04
N PRO A 22 13.44 -4.26 -7.83
CA PRO A 22 14.01 -4.44 -9.16
C PRO A 22 13.90 -3.19 -10.02
N SER A 23 14.97 -2.83 -10.73
CA SER A 23 15.04 -1.61 -11.56
C SER A 23 13.95 -1.56 -12.64
N VAL A 24 13.49 -2.72 -13.13
CA VAL A 24 12.39 -2.83 -14.09
C VAL A 24 11.09 -2.18 -13.59
N ILE A 25 10.84 -2.16 -12.27
CA ILE A 25 9.64 -1.52 -11.68
C ILE A 25 9.68 0.01 -11.85
N ASN A 26 10.88 0.61 -11.90
CA ASN A 26 11.04 2.05 -12.15
C ASN A 26 10.63 2.45 -13.57
N GLN A 27 10.67 1.52 -14.52
CA GLN A 27 10.29 1.79 -15.91
C GLN A 27 8.78 1.97 -16.09
N ARG A 28 7.96 1.47 -15.14
CA ARG A 28 6.49 1.57 -15.18
C ARG A 28 5.87 1.01 -16.48
N ASN A 29 6.50 -0.03 -17.04
CA ASN A 29 6.14 -0.57 -18.35
C ASN A 29 5.11 -1.72 -18.32
N ARG A 30 4.71 -2.21 -17.14
CA ARG A 30 3.67 -3.26 -16.99
C ARG A 30 2.56 -2.85 -16.02
N ILE A 31 1.37 -3.43 -16.21
CA ILE A 31 0.24 -3.33 -15.28
C ILE A 31 0.47 -4.35 -14.15
N GLY A 32 0.06 -4.00 -12.93
CA GLY A 32 0.13 -4.87 -11.76
C GLY A 32 1.18 -4.47 -10.72
N ASP A 33 2.01 -3.46 -11.01
CA ASP A 33 2.93 -2.88 -10.05
C ASP A 33 2.21 -1.77 -9.27
N PHE A 34 1.53 -2.15 -8.19
CA PHE A 34 0.78 -1.23 -7.33
C PHE A 34 1.64 -0.61 -6.23
N GLU A 35 1.51 0.71 -6.05
CA GLU A 35 1.95 1.43 -4.84
C GLU A 35 0.78 1.49 -3.85
N MET A 36 1.03 1.11 -2.59
CA MET A 36 0.03 1.14 -1.52
C MET A 36 0.41 2.20 -0.49
N ASP A 37 -0.56 3.02 -0.08
CA ASP A 37 -0.39 4.03 0.97
C ASP A 37 -1.66 4.14 1.83
N THR A 38 -1.54 4.78 2.99
CA THR A 38 -2.67 5.11 3.86
C THR A 38 -2.67 6.59 4.22
N VAL A 39 -3.77 7.28 3.95
CA VAL A 39 -3.99 8.66 4.42
C VAL A 39 -4.77 8.61 5.73
N VAL A 40 -4.18 9.16 6.79
CA VAL A 40 -4.82 9.24 8.11
C VAL A 40 -5.60 10.53 8.21
N GLY A 41 -6.87 10.44 8.65
CA GLY A 41 -7.68 11.62 8.92
C GLY A 41 -7.16 12.46 10.10
N PRO A 42 -7.81 13.60 10.42
CA PRO A 42 -7.43 14.44 11.55
C PRO A 42 -7.28 13.66 12.85
N ARG A 43 -6.13 13.82 13.51
CA ARG A 43 -5.83 13.11 14.77
C ARG A 43 -6.84 13.50 15.85
N GLY A 44 -7.26 12.52 16.65
CA GLY A 44 -8.16 12.74 17.79
C GLY A 44 -9.66 12.73 17.46
N HIS A 45 -10.03 12.80 16.18
CA HIS A 45 -11.45 12.81 15.77
C HIS A 45 -11.93 11.44 15.28
N SER A 46 -11.06 10.67 14.64
CA SER A 46 -11.39 9.34 14.13
C SER A 46 -10.13 8.49 14.00
N LYS A 47 -10.31 7.16 14.05
CA LYS A 47 -9.28 6.19 13.68
C LYS A 47 -9.32 5.84 12.19
N ALA A 48 -10.32 6.33 11.46
CA ALA A 48 -10.52 6.01 10.07
C ALA A 48 -9.32 6.44 9.22
N VAL A 49 -9.00 5.60 8.24
CA VAL A 49 -7.92 5.83 7.27
C VAL A 49 -8.42 5.55 5.87
N LEU A 50 -7.87 6.25 4.89
CA LEU A 50 -8.10 5.94 3.49
C LEU A 50 -6.94 5.09 2.99
N LEU A 51 -7.20 3.83 2.64
CA LEU A 51 -6.24 2.96 1.96
C LEU A 51 -6.30 3.23 0.46
N THR A 52 -5.14 3.47 -0.15
CA THR A 52 -5.01 3.69 -1.60
C THR A 52 -4.08 2.66 -2.21
N LEU A 53 -4.49 2.08 -3.34
CA LEU A 53 -3.65 1.27 -4.22
C LEU A 53 -3.63 1.89 -5.61
N LEU A 54 -2.46 2.27 -6.09
CA LEU A 54 -2.25 2.95 -7.36
C LEU A 54 -1.38 2.11 -8.29
N ASP A 55 -1.91 1.69 -9.44
CA ASP A 55 -1.08 1.08 -10.48
C ASP A 55 -0.23 2.14 -11.16
N ARG A 56 1.09 1.94 -11.16
CA ARG A 56 2.02 3.00 -11.61
C ARG A 56 2.02 3.22 -13.12
N LYS A 57 1.60 2.23 -13.91
CA LYS A 57 1.54 2.31 -15.38
C LYS A 57 0.23 2.96 -15.83
N SER A 58 -0.89 2.33 -15.50
CA SER A 58 -2.24 2.72 -15.94
C SER A 58 -2.79 3.92 -15.18
N ARG A 59 -2.20 4.28 -14.03
CA ARG A 59 -2.71 5.30 -13.10
C ARG A 59 -4.08 4.96 -12.52
N PHE A 60 -4.51 3.70 -12.62
CA PHE A 60 -5.70 3.21 -11.97
C PHE A 60 -5.56 3.32 -10.45
N LEU A 61 -6.49 4.02 -9.81
CA LEU A 61 -6.54 4.22 -8.36
C LEU A 61 -7.71 3.44 -7.77
N TRP A 62 -7.43 2.59 -6.80
CA TRP A 62 -8.43 2.05 -5.90
C TRP A 62 -8.28 2.68 -4.53
N ALA A 63 -9.35 3.28 -4.01
CA ALA A 63 -9.38 3.91 -2.71
C ALA A 63 -10.50 3.31 -1.86
N ASN A 64 -10.20 2.95 -0.61
CA ASN A 64 -11.15 2.34 0.31
C ASN A 64 -11.01 2.94 1.71
N GLN A 65 -12.11 3.42 2.28
CA GLN A 65 -12.11 3.92 3.65
C GLN A 65 -12.17 2.74 4.62
N LEU A 66 -11.23 2.72 5.57
CA LEU A 66 -11.13 1.72 6.62
C LEU A 66 -11.48 2.34 7.96
N LYS A 67 -12.05 1.53 8.86
CA LYS A 67 -12.38 1.95 10.23
C LYS A 67 -11.14 2.29 11.07
N ASP A 68 -10.03 1.63 10.80
CA ASP A 68 -8.74 1.79 11.48
C ASP A 68 -7.57 1.31 10.61
N ARG A 69 -6.34 1.56 11.08
CA ARG A 69 -5.09 1.14 10.45
C ARG A 69 -4.53 -0.19 10.97
N THR A 70 -5.37 -1.05 11.56
CA THR A 70 -4.90 -2.34 12.06
C THR A 70 -4.56 -3.28 10.91
N ALA A 71 -3.60 -4.18 11.12
CA ALA A 71 -3.21 -5.17 10.10
C ALA A 71 -4.40 -6.02 9.65
N ALA A 72 -5.33 -6.35 10.55
CA ALA A 72 -6.54 -7.10 10.22
C ALA A 72 -7.43 -6.35 9.22
N THR A 73 -7.78 -5.08 9.51
CA THR A 73 -8.61 -4.26 8.62
C THR A 73 -7.94 -4.02 7.26
N VAL A 74 -6.61 -3.80 7.25
CA VAL A 74 -5.85 -3.63 6.01
C VAL A 74 -5.83 -4.93 5.18
N ASN A 75 -5.59 -6.08 5.81
CA ASN A 75 -5.55 -7.38 5.12
C ASN A 75 -6.92 -7.78 4.54
N GLU A 76 -8.01 -7.46 5.23
CA GLU A 76 -9.37 -7.66 4.72
C GLU A 76 -9.60 -6.84 3.44
N ALA A 77 -9.25 -5.55 3.47
CA ALA A 77 -9.37 -4.67 2.32
C ALA A 77 -8.48 -5.11 1.14
N LEU A 78 -7.27 -5.56 1.43
CA LEU A 78 -6.35 -6.10 0.42
C LEU A 78 -6.89 -7.39 -0.22
N THR A 79 -7.45 -8.29 0.59
CA THR A 79 -8.12 -9.51 0.08
C THR A 79 -9.25 -9.14 -0.86
N LYS A 80 -10.08 -8.16 -0.49
CA LYS A 80 -11.17 -7.65 -1.35
C LYS A 80 -10.65 -7.07 -2.66
N PHE A 81 -9.59 -6.27 -2.61
CA PHE A 81 -8.94 -5.74 -3.80
C PHE A 81 -8.43 -6.87 -4.71
N LEU A 82 -7.64 -7.81 -4.17
CA LEU A 82 -7.05 -8.90 -4.94
C LEU A 82 -8.10 -9.84 -5.54
N THR A 83 -9.17 -10.13 -4.81
CA THR A 83 -10.28 -10.96 -5.32
C THR A 83 -11.07 -10.25 -6.43
N THR A 84 -11.12 -8.92 -6.44
CA THR A 84 -11.73 -8.13 -7.52
C THR A 84 -10.81 -8.09 -8.75
N PHE A 85 -9.51 -7.86 -8.52
CA PHE A 85 -8.50 -7.72 -9.58
C PHE A 85 -8.06 -9.03 -10.24
N LYS A 86 -8.15 -10.16 -9.53
CA LYS A 86 -7.87 -11.49 -10.09
C LYS A 86 -9.05 -12.08 -10.87
N ARG A 87 -10.19 -11.38 -10.99
CA ARG A 87 -11.28 -11.87 -11.84
C ARG A 87 -10.89 -11.74 -13.31
N PRO A 88 -11.26 -12.71 -14.16
CA PRO A 88 -11.07 -12.59 -15.60
C PRO A 88 -11.69 -11.28 -16.12
N GLY A 89 -10.91 -10.47 -16.84
CA GLY A 89 -11.38 -9.22 -17.46
C GLY A 89 -10.85 -7.92 -16.84
N PHE A 90 -10.07 -7.97 -15.75
CA PHE A 90 -9.36 -6.80 -15.21
C PHE A 90 -7.85 -6.78 -15.55
N ILE A 91 -7.33 -7.90 -16.05
CA ILE A 91 -6.01 -8.12 -16.65
C ILE A 91 -6.08 -9.32 -17.59
#